data_AF-A0A9Q4WUC3-F1
#
_entry.id   AF-A0A9Q4WUC3-F1
#
_cell.length_a   1.000
_cell.length_b   1.000
_cell.length_c   1.000
_cell.angle_alpha   90.00
_cell.angle_beta   90.00
_cell.angle_gamma   90.00
#
_symmetry.space_group_name_H-M   'P 1'
#
loop_
_entity.id
_entity.type
_entity.pdbx_description
1 polymer ?
#
loop_
_entity_poly.entity_id
_entity_poly.type
_entity_poly.pdbx_seq_one_letter_code
_entity_poly.pdbx_strand_id
1 'polypeptide(L)'
;MAISSIPSDIFRKAEETDIERIWQIIGQAKAQMQRLGSQQWDENYPAIEHIRQDIQDGNGYVICQEDRVVAYGVISFDGEPVYKDIEGKWSNDLPYVIVHRLAIADEMKRQGMAKQFMLQAEEVSRKKGIYNFRVDTKYDNAYMLRLIDTLGFKYCGEVYYRNNSARKAFEKTIRPYSHPIGISDYTIREATFEDATLIFEAIDKNREDLRIWLPFVDGLKGVADEQGFLQSVLAVPYEQRDPVYILEQGEAICGLAGFHFSDAPNRRTEIGYWLLPAYRGKGIVTNTVRYLCQWAVRERNMNRIQIRCAVGNIPSNAVPKRLGFTLEGTEREGELLTSGEYVNVNVYSILKKEIEQWNRKSN
;
A
#
# COMPACT_ATOMS: atom_id res chain seq x y z
N MET A 1 -0.93 2.44 44.66
CA MET A 1 -2.03 2.60 43.69
C MET A 1 -1.77 1.62 42.57
N ALA A 2 -2.68 0.66 42.38
CA ALA A 2 -2.55 -0.35 41.34
C ALA A 2 -2.64 0.32 39.97
N ILE A 3 -1.65 0.09 39.12
CA ILE A 3 -1.73 0.38 37.70
C ILE A 3 -2.75 -0.61 37.15
N SER A 4 -3.98 -0.15 36.96
CA SER A 4 -5.01 -0.87 36.20
C SER A 4 -4.44 -1.13 34.81
N SER A 5 -4.04 -2.37 34.54
CA SER A 5 -3.73 -2.82 33.18
C SER A 5 -5.00 -2.70 32.35
N ILE A 6 -5.06 -1.71 31.47
CA ILE A 6 -6.10 -1.65 30.45
C ILE A 6 -5.95 -2.93 29.61
N PRO A 7 -6.99 -3.77 29.46
CA PRO A 7 -6.91 -4.94 28.59
C PRO A 7 -6.56 -4.48 27.18
N SER A 8 -5.54 -5.09 26.56
CA SER A 8 -5.23 -4.81 25.16
C SER A 8 -6.34 -5.38 24.28
N ASP A 9 -7.00 -4.53 23.50
CA ASP A 9 -7.94 -4.96 22.46
C ASP A 9 -7.24 -5.90 21.47
N ILE A 10 -7.83 -7.05 21.17
CA ILE A 10 -7.29 -8.02 20.21
C ILE A 10 -8.09 -7.93 18.91
N PHE A 11 -7.43 -7.61 17.81
CA PHE A 11 -8.01 -7.66 16.47
C PHE A 11 -7.59 -8.96 15.75
N ARG A 12 -8.56 -9.78 15.32
CA ARG A 12 -8.30 -11.06 14.64
C ARG A 12 -9.41 -11.41 13.66
N LYS A 13 -9.16 -12.43 12.82
CA LYS A 13 -10.24 -13.08 12.06
C LYS A 13 -11.26 -13.69 13.03
N ALA A 14 -12.52 -13.60 12.64
CA ALA A 14 -13.63 -14.24 13.34
C ALA A 14 -13.54 -15.76 13.17
N GLU A 15 -13.96 -16.49 14.21
CA GLU A 15 -14.01 -17.95 14.25
C GLU A 15 -15.46 -18.42 14.46
N GLU A 16 -15.75 -19.69 14.19
CA GLU A 16 -17.10 -20.26 14.38
C GLU A 16 -17.63 -20.08 15.81
N THR A 17 -16.75 -20.10 16.81
CA THR A 17 -17.09 -19.86 18.22
C THR A 17 -17.56 -18.42 18.50
N ASP A 18 -17.26 -17.47 17.63
CA ASP A 18 -17.68 -16.07 17.78
C ASP A 18 -19.11 -15.82 17.26
N ILE A 19 -19.68 -16.74 16.45
CA ILE A 19 -20.92 -16.51 15.68
C ILE A 19 -22.07 -16.06 16.58
N GLU A 20 -22.29 -16.73 17.71
CA GLU A 20 -23.39 -16.40 18.61
C GLU A 20 -23.27 -14.96 19.12
N ARG A 21 -22.05 -14.55 19.48
CA ARG A 21 -21.80 -13.21 19.98
C ARG A 21 -21.86 -12.16 18.87
N ILE A 22 -21.34 -12.46 17.68
CA ILE A 22 -21.48 -11.59 16.51
C ILE A 22 -22.95 -11.39 16.17
N TRP A 23 -23.75 -12.47 16.20
CA TRP A 23 -25.19 -12.41 15.93
C TRP A 23 -25.93 -11.50 16.91
N GLN A 24 -25.59 -11.56 18.21
CA GLN A 24 -26.12 -10.63 19.20
C GLN A 24 -25.78 -9.17 18.86
N ILE A 25 -24.53 -8.88 18.50
CA ILE A 25 -24.09 -7.52 18.13
C ILE A 25 -24.82 -7.01 16.89
N ILE A 26 -25.03 -7.87 15.89
CA ILE A 26 -25.79 -7.53 14.69
C ILE A 26 -27.25 -7.25 15.05
N GLY A 27 -27.85 -8.05 15.94
CA GLY A 27 -29.20 -7.78 16.47
C GLY A 27 -29.30 -6.42 17.17
N GLN A 28 -28.32 -6.07 18.02
CA GLN A 28 -28.24 -4.75 18.66
C GLN A 28 -28.17 -3.61 17.63
N ALA A 29 -27.36 -3.79 16.58
CA ALA A 29 -27.22 -2.81 15.50
C ALA A 29 -28.52 -2.65 14.69
N LYS A 30 -29.21 -3.75 14.33
CA LYS A 30 -30.52 -3.71 13.66
C LYS A 30 -31.57 -2.96 14.50
N ALA A 31 -31.67 -3.29 15.79
CA ALA A 31 -32.60 -2.62 16.71
C ALA A 31 -32.29 -1.11 16.86
N GLN A 32 -31.03 -0.71 16.76
CA GLN A 32 -30.66 0.70 16.73
C GLN A 32 -31.07 1.37 15.41
N MET A 33 -30.79 0.75 14.26
CA MET A 33 -31.14 1.31 12.95
C MET A 33 -32.64 1.53 12.82
N GLN A 34 -33.45 0.56 13.26
CA GLN A 34 -34.91 0.70 13.32
C GLN A 34 -35.36 1.89 14.18
N ARG A 35 -34.78 2.07 15.38
CA ARG A 35 -35.07 3.23 16.25
C ARG A 35 -34.70 4.58 15.62
N LEU A 36 -33.68 4.60 14.78
CA LEU A 36 -33.22 5.80 14.06
C LEU A 36 -33.92 5.99 12.71
N GLY A 37 -34.86 5.11 12.35
CA GLY A 37 -35.56 5.14 11.05
C GLY A 37 -34.69 4.78 9.85
N SER A 38 -33.47 4.25 10.07
CA SER A 38 -32.58 3.85 8.98
C SER A 38 -32.95 2.46 8.46
N GLN A 39 -33.08 2.36 7.15
CA GLN A 39 -33.40 1.11 6.44
C GLN A 39 -32.16 0.47 5.79
N GLN A 40 -30.97 0.63 6.38
CA GLN A 40 -29.75 0.04 5.81
C GLN A 40 -29.70 -1.48 6.04
N TRP A 41 -30.11 -1.93 7.23
CA TRP A 41 -30.31 -3.34 7.58
C TRP A 41 -31.76 -3.56 7.99
N ASP A 42 -32.27 -4.74 7.67
CA ASP A 42 -33.65 -5.13 7.93
C ASP A 42 -33.71 -6.46 8.70
N GLU A 43 -34.91 -7.02 8.85
CA GLU A 43 -35.11 -8.28 9.57
C GLU A 43 -34.39 -9.46 8.88
N ASN A 44 -34.27 -9.43 7.56
CA ASN A 44 -33.69 -10.50 6.73
C ASN A 44 -32.18 -10.33 6.48
N TYR A 45 -31.63 -9.14 6.65
CA TYR A 45 -30.24 -8.83 6.33
C TYR A 45 -29.56 -7.90 7.36
N PRO A 46 -28.36 -8.21 7.87
CA PRO A 46 -27.63 -9.48 7.69
C PRO A 46 -28.34 -10.64 8.39
N ALA A 47 -28.27 -11.83 7.79
CA ALA A 47 -28.70 -13.10 8.40
C ALA A 47 -27.50 -13.86 8.98
N ILE A 48 -27.73 -14.82 9.86
CA ILE A 48 -26.67 -15.63 10.48
C ILE A 48 -25.87 -16.43 9.44
N GLU A 49 -26.50 -16.83 8.33
CA GLU A 49 -25.87 -17.49 7.19
C GLU A 49 -24.83 -16.59 6.51
N HIS A 50 -25.09 -15.28 6.43
CA HIS A 50 -24.12 -14.33 5.89
C HIS A 50 -22.88 -14.24 6.80
N ILE A 51 -23.07 -14.25 8.13
CA ILE A 51 -21.95 -14.24 9.09
C ILE A 51 -21.13 -15.52 8.96
N ARG A 52 -21.77 -16.69 8.82
CA ARG A 52 -21.07 -17.95 8.56
C ARG A 52 -20.26 -17.90 7.28
N GLN A 53 -20.85 -17.39 6.19
CA GLN A 53 -20.16 -17.25 4.93
C GLN A 53 -18.96 -16.30 5.04
N ASP A 54 -19.12 -15.15 5.72
CA ASP A 54 -18.04 -14.19 5.96
C ASP A 54 -16.83 -14.83 6.67
N ILE A 55 -17.09 -15.71 7.64
CA ILE A 55 -16.06 -16.45 8.39
C ILE A 55 -15.42 -17.50 7.49
N GLN A 56 -16.21 -18.27 6.75
CA GLN A 56 -15.74 -19.31 5.83
C GLN A 56 -14.86 -18.74 4.70
N ASP A 57 -15.23 -17.59 4.15
CA ASP A 57 -14.45 -16.87 3.14
C ASP A 57 -13.20 -16.21 3.75
N GLY A 58 -13.08 -16.18 5.09
CA GLY A 58 -11.96 -15.59 5.81
C GLY A 58 -11.95 -14.07 5.79
N ASN A 59 -13.11 -13.45 5.54
CA ASN A 59 -13.32 -12.01 5.41
C ASN A 59 -13.92 -11.38 6.69
N GLY A 60 -14.48 -12.17 7.60
CA GLY A 60 -14.99 -11.72 8.90
C GLY A 60 -13.88 -11.45 9.93
N TYR A 61 -13.92 -10.29 10.58
CA TYR A 61 -12.98 -9.89 11.64
C TYR A 61 -13.71 -9.39 12.88
N VAL A 62 -13.07 -9.56 14.02
CA VAL A 62 -13.57 -9.12 15.34
C VAL A 62 -12.53 -8.31 16.09
N ILE A 63 -13.02 -7.43 16.95
CA ILE A 63 -12.24 -6.87 18.08
C ILE A 63 -12.74 -7.55 19.35
N CYS A 64 -11.81 -8.03 20.18
CA CYS A 64 -12.09 -8.66 21.46
C CYS A 64 -11.51 -7.85 22.62
N GLN A 65 -12.26 -7.74 23.71
CA GLN A 65 -11.80 -7.26 25.02
C GLN A 65 -12.02 -8.36 26.05
N GLU A 66 -10.98 -8.72 26.81
CA GLU A 66 -11.05 -9.79 27.82
C GLU A 66 -11.72 -11.06 27.27
N ASP A 67 -11.27 -11.50 26.08
CA ASP A 67 -11.79 -12.64 25.32
C ASP A 67 -13.26 -12.55 24.85
N ARG A 68 -13.91 -11.40 25.03
CA ARG A 68 -15.27 -11.14 24.55
C ARG A 68 -15.26 -10.31 23.27
N VAL A 69 -15.94 -10.79 22.24
CA VAL A 69 -16.16 -10.02 21.00
C VAL A 69 -17.02 -8.78 21.30
N VAL A 70 -16.49 -7.62 20.89
CA VAL A 70 -17.09 -6.29 21.07
C VAL A 70 -17.34 -5.54 19.76
N ALA A 71 -16.71 -5.94 18.68
CA ALA A 71 -16.97 -5.42 17.34
C ALA A 71 -16.86 -6.54 16.31
N TYR A 72 -17.63 -6.41 15.23
CA TYR A 72 -17.57 -7.28 14.06
C TYR A 72 -17.60 -6.43 12.79
N GLY A 73 -16.90 -6.87 11.76
CA GLY A 73 -17.02 -6.32 10.42
C GLY A 73 -16.37 -7.24 9.40
N VAL A 74 -16.69 -7.01 8.14
CA VAL A 74 -16.17 -7.75 7.00
C VAL A 74 -15.17 -6.89 6.27
N ILE A 75 -13.97 -7.40 6.04
CA ILE A 75 -12.94 -6.76 5.21
C ILE A 75 -12.82 -7.61 3.94
N SER A 76 -13.22 -7.05 2.79
CA SER A 76 -13.18 -7.74 1.49
C SER A 76 -12.33 -6.98 0.49
N PHE A 77 -11.76 -7.74 -0.45
CA PHE A 77 -10.95 -7.26 -1.57
C PHE A 77 -11.52 -7.68 -2.93
N ASP A 78 -12.73 -8.25 -2.94
CA ASP A 78 -13.34 -8.84 -4.14
C ASP A 78 -14.08 -7.78 -5.00
N GLY A 79 -14.11 -6.54 -4.52
CA GLY A 79 -14.85 -5.43 -5.09
C GLY A 79 -16.33 -5.47 -4.73
N GLU A 80 -17.03 -4.38 -5.09
CA GLU A 80 -18.48 -4.27 -4.95
C GLU A 80 -19.07 -3.99 -6.36
N PRO A 81 -19.90 -4.90 -6.92
CA PRO A 81 -20.42 -4.75 -8.28
C PRO A 81 -21.04 -3.39 -8.57
N VAL A 82 -21.78 -2.80 -7.61
CA VAL A 82 -22.43 -1.49 -7.82
C VAL A 82 -21.44 -0.32 -7.94
N TYR A 83 -20.17 -0.51 -7.56
CA TYR A 83 -19.15 0.54 -7.68
C TYR A 83 -18.70 0.77 -9.13
N LYS A 84 -18.99 -0.17 -10.04
CA LYS A 84 -18.70 -0.03 -11.48
C LYS A 84 -19.59 1.03 -12.14
N ASP A 85 -20.81 1.19 -11.64
CA ASP A 85 -21.85 2.06 -12.20
C ASP A 85 -22.08 3.30 -11.31
N ILE A 86 -21.02 3.83 -10.69
CA ILE A 86 -21.10 5.02 -9.84
C ILE A 86 -21.56 6.25 -10.66
N GLU A 87 -22.54 6.99 -10.13
CA GLU A 87 -22.84 8.35 -10.57
C GLU A 87 -21.84 9.32 -9.92
N GLY A 88 -20.72 9.50 -10.59
CA GLY A 88 -19.56 10.22 -10.07
C GLY A 88 -18.29 9.67 -10.69
N LYS A 89 -17.17 9.71 -9.95
CA LYS A 89 -15.90 9.17 -10.43
C LYS A 89 -14.98 8.78 -9.27
N TRP A 90 -14.43 7.57 -9.37
CA TRP A 90 -13.30 7.14 -8.55
C TRP A 90 -11.98 7.76 -9.06
N SER A 91 -11.05 8.03 -8.16
CA SER A 91 -9.73 8.60 -8.51
C SER A 91 -8.93 7.72 -9.49
N ASN A 92 -9.09 6.39 -9.40
CA ASN A 92 -8.39 5.39 -10.21
C ASN A 92 -9.16 4.04 -10.22
N ASP A 93 -8.71 3.07 -11.01
CA ASP A 93 -9.31 1.73 -11.13
C ASP A 93 -8.44 0.63 -10.46
N LEU A 94 -7.58 1.00 -9.52
CA LEU A 94 -6.72 0.05 -8.82
C LEU A 94 -7.50 -0.84 -7.84
N PRO A 95 -6.94 -1.99 -7.43
CA PRO A 95 -7.47 -2.79 -6.34
C PRO A 95 -7.74 -1.96 -5.09
N TYR A 96 -8.83 -2.28 -4.39
CA TYR A 96 -9.27 -1.57 -3.19
C TYR A 96 -9.83 -2.53 -2.14
N VAL A 97 -9.76 -2.10 -0.88
CA VAL A 97 -10.44 -2.75 0.25
C VAL A 97 -11.79 -2.10 0.50
N ILE A 98 -12.75 -2.90 0.97
CA ILE A 98 -14.06 -2.45 1.43
C ILE A 98 -14.32 -3.01 2.82
N VAL A 99 -14.99 -2.21 3.66
CA VAL A 99 -15.55 -2.69 4.92
C VAL A 99 -17.07 -2.77 4.83
N HIS A 100 -17.61 -3.96 5.00
CA HIS A 100 -19.06 -4.21 5.08
C HIS A 100 -19.45 -4.68 6.47
N ARG A 101 -20.75 -4.62 6.77
CA ARG A 101 -21.35 -5.24 7.98
C ARG A 101 -20.68 -4.83 9.31
N LEU A 102 -20.12 -3.61 9.39
CA LEU A 102 -19.50 -3.10 10.60
C LEU A 102 -20.53 -2.84 11.70
N ALA A 103 -20.43 -3.58 12.81
CA ALA A 103 -21.30 -3.46 13.97
C ALA A 103 -20.49 -3.44 15.26
N ILE A 104 -20.90 -2.58 16.19
CA ILE A 104 -20.27 -2.40 17.51
C ILE A 104 -21.28 -2.78 18.58
N ALA A 105 -20.86 -3.56 19.57
CA ALA A 105 -21.67 -3.91 20.72
C ALA A 105 -22.20 -2.65 21.44
N ASP A 106 -23.45 -2.69 21.90
CA ASP A 106 -24.10 -1.55 22.56
C ASP A 106 -23.29 -0.99 23.73
N GLU A 107 -22.71 -1.87 24.55
CA GLU A 107 -21.86 -1.56 25.68
C GLU A 107 -20.56 -0.82 25.31
N MET A 108 -20.12 -0.90 24.04
CA MET A 108 -18.88 -0.29 23.54
C MET A 108 -19.11 0.93 22.64
N LYS A 109 -20.37 1.37 22.50
CA LYS A 109 -20.70 2.54 21.67
C LYS A 109 -20.09 3.81 22.24
N ARG A 110 -19.73 4.74 21.35
CA ARG A 110 -19.10 6.05 21.65
C ARG A 110 -17.71 5.97 22.28
N GLN A 111 -17.09 4.80 22.30
CA GLN A 111 -15.70 4.60 22.78
C GLN A 111 -14.68 4.56 21.63
N GLY A 112 -15.08 4.89 20.40
CA GLY A 112 -14.17 4.92 19.24
C GLY A 112 -13.95 3.57 18.55
N MET A 113 -14.65 2.50 18.95
CA MET A 113 -14.44 1.14 18.41
C MET A 113 -14.61 1.03 16.89
N ALA A 114 -15.57 1.74 16.28
CA ALA A 114 -15.71 1.72 14.82
C ALA A 114 -14.50 2.36 14.12
N LYS A 115 -13.93 3.43 14.70
CA LYS A 115 -12.69 4.04 14.21
C LYS A 115 -11.52 3.09 14.33
N GLN A 116 -11.37 2.42 15.49
CA GLN A 116 -10.34 1.41 15.66
C GLN A 116 -10.49 0.26 14.66
N PHE A 117 -11.70 -0.24 14.41
CA PHE A 117 -11.93 -1.28 13.41
C PHE A 117 -11.51 -0.82 12.00
N MET A 118 -11.88 0.39 11.59
CA MET A 118 -11.47 0.94 10.30
C MET A 118 -9.94 1.07 10.20
N LEU A 119 -9.25 1.52 11.25
CA LEU A 119 -7.79 1.59 11.28
C LEU A 119 -7.12 0.20 11.19
N GLN A 120 -7.73 -0.82 11.82
CA GLN A 120 -7.28 -2.21 11.68
C GLN A 120 -7.55 -2.75 10.27
N ALA A 121 -8.65 -2.36 9.62
CA ALA A 121 -8.88 -2.69 8.22
C ALA A 121 -7.82 -2.06 7.30
N GLU A 122 -7.40 -0.82 7.58
CA GLU A 122 -6.27 -0.21 6.86
C GLU A 122 -4.98 -1.01 7.06
N GLU A 123 -4.71 -1.51 8.28
CA GLU A 123 -3.55 -2.37 8.60
C GLU A 123 -3.56 -3.67 7.80
N VAL A 124 -4.71 -4.34 7.71
CA VAL A 124 -4.90 -5.54 6.87
C VAL A 124 -4.63 -5.21 5.40
N SER A 125 -5.15 -4.08 4.92
CA SER A 125 -4.96 -3.63 3.54
C SER A 125 -3.50 -3.32 3.20
N ARG A 126 -2.77 -2.62 4.10
CA ARG A 126 -1.34 -2.31 3.95
C ARG A 126 -0.50 -3.58 3.81
N LYS A 127 -0.77 -4.60 4.62
CA LYS A 127 -0.06 -5.90 4.57
C LYS A 127 -0.29 -6.64 3.25
N LYS A 128 -1.44 -6.41 2.60
CA LYS A 128 -1.76 -6.98 1.28
C LYS A 128 -1.21 -6.16 0.11
N GLY A 129 -0.56 -5.02 0.37
CA GLY A 129 -0.06 -4.12 -0.68
C GLY A 129 -1.17 -3.40 -1.46
N ILE A 130 -2.37 -3.30 -0.88
CA ILE A 130 -3.53 -2.61 -1.44
C ILE A 130 -3.75 -1.31 -0.66
N TYR A 131 -3.74 -0.19 -1.37
CA TYR A 131 -3.72 1.14 -0.74
C TYR A 131 -4.98 1.97 -0.97
N ASN A 132 -5.90 1.53 -1.83
CA ASN A 132 -7.19 2.19 -2.00
C ASN A 132 -8.21 1.60 -1.05
N PHE A 133 -8.98 2.45 -0.39
CA PHE A 133 -10.07 2.08 0.49
C PHE A 133 -11.34 2.75 -0.01
N ARG A 134 -12.36 1.96 -0.33
CA ARG A 134 -13.68 2.47 -0.69
C ARG A 134 -14.72 2.06 0.33
N VAL A 135 -15.67 2.96 0.58
CA VAL A 135 -16.82 2.72 1.45
C VAL A 135 -18.04 3.44 0.91
N ASP A 136 -19.22 2.89 1.19
CA ASP A 136 -20.49 3.56 0.95
C ASP A 136 -21.36 3.56 2.21
N THR A 137 -22.27 4.52 2.29
CA THR A 137 -23.27 4.54 3.34
C THR A 137 -24.54 5.28 2.93
N LYS A 138 -25.66 5.01 3.61
CA LYS A 138 -26.92 5.73 3.37
C LYS A 138 -26.84 7.18 3.85
N TYR A 139 -27.65 8.03 3.22
CA TYR A 139 -27.78 9.46 3.53
C TYR A 139 -28.15 9.76 4.98
N ASP A 140 -28.96 8.89 5.58
CA ASP A 140 -29.48 9.00 6.96
C ASP A 140 -28.50 8.44 8.01
N ASN A 141 -27.41 7.79 7.59
CA ASN A 141 -26.41 7.22 8.49
C ASN A 141 -25.41 8.29 8.98
N ALA A 142 -25.91 9.26 9.74
CA ALA A 142 -25.12 10.38 10.28
C ALA A 142 -23.95 9.92 11.18
N TYR A 143 -24.01 8.71 11.73
CA TYR A 143 -22.89 8.13 12.46
C TYR A 143 -21.75 7.74 11.52
N MET A 144 -22.04 6.94 10.49
CA MET A 144 -21.04 6.50 9.51
C MET A 144 -20.47 7.69 8.73
N LEU A 145 -21.31 8.65 8.33
CA LEU A 145 -20.85 9.85 7.62
C LEU A 145 -19.82 10.66 8.44
N ARG A 146 -20.03 10.80 9.77
CA ARG A 146 -19.04 11.45 10.65
C ARG A 146 -17.77 10.64 10.81
N LEU A 147 -17.87 9.30 10.84
CA LEU A 147 -16.71 8.43 10.90
C LEU A 147 -15.84 8.53 9.64
N ILE A 148 -16.49 8.48 8.47
CA ILE A 148 -15.87 8.64 7.14
C ILE A 148 -15.13 9.97 7.05
N ASP A 149 -15.78 11.07 7.44
CA ASP A 149 -15.19 12.41 7.49
C ASP A 149 -13.98 12.48 8.44
N THR A 150 -14.12 11.96 9.66
CA THR A 150 -13.03 11.90 10.65
C THR A 150 -11.82 11.09 10.15
N LEU A 151 -12.04 10.09 9.31
CA LEU A 151 -11.00 9.24 8.74
C LEU A 151 -10.38 9.82 7.46
N GLY A 152 -10.89 10.95 6.96
CA GLY A 152 -10.34 11.66 5.80
C GLY A 152 -10.71 11.05 4.45
N PHE A 153 -11.84 10.37 4.36
CA PHE A 153 -12.35 9.88 3.07
C PHE A 153 -12.90 11.03 2.22
N LYS A 154 -12.66 10.98 0.92
CA LYS A 154 -13.15 11.93 -0.09
C LYS A 154 -14.45 11.40 -0.70
N TYR A 155 -15.42 12.27 -0.93
CA TYR A 155 -16.68 11.91 -1.61
C TYR A 155 -16.44 11.73 -3.11
N CYS A 156 -16.96 10.64 -3.68
CA CYS A 156 -16.75 10.26 -5.08
C CYS A 156 -18.03 10.27 -5.93
N GLY A 157 -19.20 10.31 -5.31
CA GLY A 157 -20.49 10.23 -6.00
C GLY A 157 -21.47 9.28 -5.32
N GLU A 158 -22.37 8.71 -6.11
CA GLU A 158 -23.48 7.88 -5.63
C GLU A 158 -23.49 6.50 -6.28
N VAL A 159 -23.80 5.48 -5.48
CA VAL A 159 -24.00 4.11 -5.95
C VAL A 159 -25.41 3.64 -5.61
N TYR A 160 -25.99 2.85 -6.51
CA TYR A 160 -27.39 2.44 -6.41
C TYR A 160 -27.49 0.93 -6.20
N TYR A 161 -28.04 0.56 -5.03
CA TYR A 161 -28.42 -0.81 -4.77
C TYR A 161 -29.85 -1.08 -5.28
N ARG A 162 -30.28 -2.35 -5.22
CA ARG A 162 -31.65 -2.78 -5.60
C ARG A 162 -32.73 -1.83 -5.03
N ASN A 163 -33.81 -1.63 -5.80
CA ASN A 163 -34.88 -0.68 -5.53
C ASN A 163 -34.43 0.79 -5.48
N ASN A 164 -33.39 1.14 -6.25
CA ASN A 164 -32.83 2.49 -6.35
C ASN A 164 -32.41 3.07 -4.99
N SER A 165 -31.93 2.21 -4.08
CA SER A 165 -31.43 2.64 -2.78
C SER A 165 -30.07 3.33 -2.95
N ALA A 166 -30.10 4.64 -3.16
CA ALA A 166 -28.91 5.47 -3.29
C ALA A 166 -28.06 5.47 -2.01
N ARG A 167 -26.75 5.40 -2.18
CA ARG A 167 -25.75 5.54 -1.11
C ARG A 167 -24.63 6.48 -1.56
N LYS A 168 -24.14 7.28 -0.62
CA LYS A 168 -22.95 8.11 -0.85
C LYS A 168 -21.73 7.21 -0.85
N ALA A 169 -20.91 7.35 -1.88
CA ALA A 169 -19.68 6.60 -2.07
C ALA A 169 -18.45 7.48 -1.79
N PHE A 170 -17.47 6.90 -1.12
CA PHE A 170 -16.26 7.60 -0.70
C PHE A 170 -15.02 6.74 -0.90
N GLU A 171 -13.88 7.39 -1.10
CA GLU A 171 -12.58 6.73 -1.22
C GLU A 171 -11.50 7.41 -0.36
N LYS A 172 -10.47 6.66 -0.04
CA LYS A 172 -9.25 7.13 0.62
C LYS A 172 -8.06 6.33 0.12
N THR A 173 -6.95 6.99 -0.14
CA THR A 173 -5.65 6.33 -0.31
C THR A 173 -4.94 6.25 1.04
N ILE A 174 -4.60 5.05 1.44
CA ILE A 174 -3.89 4.74 2.68
C ILE A 174 -2.39 4.80 2.42
N ARG A 175 -1.66 5.53 3.26
CA ARG A 175 -0.20 5.61 3.20
C ARG A 175 0.45 4.25 3.54
N PRO A 176 1.38 3.73 2.70
CA PRO A 176 2.16 2.53 3.01
C PRO A 176 3.12 2.73 4.20
N TYR A 177 3.64 1.64 4.78
CA TYR A 177 4.65 1.76 5.83
C TYR A 177 5.93 2.40 5.31
N SER A 178 6.45 3.32 6.12
CA SER A 178 7.77 3.89 5.94
C SER A 178 8.76 3.09 6.77
N HIS A 179 9.82 2.61 6.12
CA HIS A 179 10.87 1.81 6.76
C HIS A 179 12.16 2.61 6.81
N PRO A 180 12.89 2.62 7.94
CA PRO A 180 14.18 3.27 8.01
C PRO A 180 15.18 2.54 7.11
N ILE A 181 16.00 3.29 6.37
CA ILE A 181 17.05 2.71 5.52
C ILE A 181 18.41 2.61 6.23
N GLY A 182 18.48 2.86 7.54
CA GLY A 182 19.74 2.82 8.29
C GLY A 182 20.51 4.15 8.33
N ILE A 183 19.86 5.25 7.90
CA ILE A 183 20.33 6.63 8.10
C ILE A 183 19.23 7.37 8.85
N SER A 184 19.60 8.16 9.87
CA SER A 184 18.63 8.98 10.62
C SER A 184 17.79 9.84 9.69
N ASP A 185 16.50 9.93 9.98
CA ASP A 185 15.50 10.72 9.27
C ASP A 185 15.18 10.30 7.83
N TYR A 186 15.84 9.25 7.30
CA TYR A 186 15.58 8.75 5.95
C TYR A 186 14.78 7.44 5.97
N THR A 187 13.70 7.43 5.21
CA THR A 187 12.81 6.28 5.07
C THR A 187 12.57 5.90 3.62
N ILE A 188 12.08 4.68 3.43
CA ILE A 188 11.60 4.14 2.17
C ILE A 188 10.16 3.64 2.34
N ARG A 189 9.28 4.00 1.41
CA ARG A 189 7.90 3.48 1.34
C ARG A 189 7.50 3.26 -0.10
N GLU A 190 6.53 2.37 -0.33
CA GLU A 190 6.02 2.20 -1.69
C GLU A 190 5.28 3.46 -2.16
N ALA A 191 5.38 3.75 -3.46
CA ALA A 191 4.60 4.80 -4.10
C ALA A 191 3.14 4.37 -4.21
N THR A 192 2.24 5.33 -4.08
CA THR A 192 0.81 5.18 -4.30
C THR A 192 0.38 6.03 -5.49
N PHE A 193 -0.83 5.81 -6.01
CA PHE A 193 -1.38 6.59 -7.10
C PHE A 193 -1.39 8.11 -6.82
N GLU A 194 -1.65 8.52 -5.56
CA GLU A 194 -1.67 9.93 -5.16
C GLU A 194 -0.26 10.58 -5.16
N ASP A 195 0.82 9.78 -5.17
CA ASP A 195 2.18 10.30 -5.22
C ASP A 195 2.60 10.77 -6.63
N ALA A 196 1.77 10.54 -7.66
CA ALA A 196 2.10 10.88 -9.05
C ALA A 196 2.48 12.35 -9.22
N THR A 197 1.71 13.27 -8.62
CA THR A 197 2.01 14.71 -8.68
C THR A 197 3.33 15.03 -8.00
N LEU A 198 3.57 14.49 -6.80
CA LEU A 198 4.80 14.69 -6.03
C LEU A 198 6.03 14.22 -6.82
N ILE A 199 5.94 13.03 -7.44
CA ILE A 199 7.02 12.45 -8.23
C ILE A 199 7.27 13.27 -9.50
N PHE A 200 6.21 13.59 -10.24
CA PHE A 200 6.32 14.38 -11.46
C PHE A 200 6.95 15.75 -11.19
N GLU A 201 6.48 16.48 -10.18
CA GLU A 201 7.03 17.80 -9.82
C GLU A 201 8.50 17.71 -9.39
N ALA A 202 8.89 16.66 -8.66
CA ALA A 202 10.28 16.44 -8.27
C ALA A 202 11.19 16.20 -9.49
N ILE A 203 10.72 15.40 -10.46
CA ILE A 203 11.43 15.14 -11.71
C ILE A 203 11.49 16.41 -12.56
N ASP A 204 10.37 17.08 -12.78
CA ASP A 204 10.27 18.23 -13.66
C ASP A 204 11.14 19.40 -13.19
N LYS A 205 11.15 19.67 -11.88
CA LYS A 205 12.02 20.69 -11.27
C LYS A 205 13.51 20.40 -11.43
N ASN A 206 13.90 19.13 -11.60
CA ASN A 206 15.30 18.69 -11.69
C ASN A 206 15.60 18.02 -13.04
N ARG A 207 14.76 18.26 -14.06
CA ARG A 207 14.76 17.55 -15.34
C ARG A 207 16.12 17.58 -16.03
N GLU A 208 16.76 18.75 -16.07
CA GLU A 208 18.07 18.92 -16.71
C GLU A 208 19.18 18.09 -16.08
N ASP A 209 19.12 17.89 -14.77
CA ASP A 209 20.10 17.07 -14.06
C ASP A 209 19.78 15.57 -14.16
N LEU A 210 18.50 15.20 -14.05
CA LEU A 210 18.07 13.81 -14.10
C LEU A 210 18.20 13.19 -15.50
N ARG A 211 17.91 13.96 -16.57
CA ARG A 211 17.94 13.46 -17.96
C ARG A 211 19.32 13.04 -18.45
N ILE A 212 20.39 13.44 -17.74
CA ILE A 212 21.78 13.07 -18.05
C ILE A 212 21.94 11.54 -18.06
N TRP A 213 21.29 10.86 -17.11
CA TRP A 213 21.43 9.41 -16.94
C TRP A 213 20.10 8.65 -17.01
N LEU A 214 18.96 9.33 -17.13
CA LEU A 214 17.64 8.71 -17.10
C LEU A 214 16.87 9.05 -18.40
N PRO A 215 16.95 8.19 -19.44
CA PRO A 215 16.35 8.46 -20.74
C PRO A 215 14.83 8.68 -20.70
N PHE A 216 14.13 8.06 -19.75
CA PHE A 216 12.68 8.16 -19.64
C PHE A 216 12.19 9.57 -19.26
N VAL A 217 13.06 10.41 -18.69
CA VAL A 217 12.69 11.74 -18.16
C VAL A 217 12.00 12.57 -19.25
N ASP A 218 12.52 12.57 -20.47
CA ASP A 218 11.98 13.35 -21.59
C ASP A 218 10.62 12.84 -22.09
N GLY A 219 10.33 11.57 -21.84
CA GLY A 219 9.03 10.97 -22.11
C GLY A 219 7.95 11.34 -21.09
N LEU A 220 8.34 11.70 -19.87
CA LEU A 220 7.44 12.09 -18.79
C LEU A 220 7.04 13.57 -18.93
N LYS A 221 5.87 13.84 -19.52
CA LYS A 221 5.40 15.18 -19.92
C LYS A 221 4.36 15.77 -18.97
N GLY A 222 3.68 14.95 -18.19
CA GLY A 222 2.71 15.42 -17.21
C GLY A 222 2.44 14.43 -16.11
N VAL A 223 1.67 14.87 -15.11
CA VAL A 223 1.19 14.03 -14.00
C VAL A 223 0.44 12.80 -14.51
N ALA A 224 -0.30 12.93 -15.62
CA ALA A 224 -1.03 11.81 -16.22
C ALA A 224 -0.12 10.66 -16.69
N ASP A 225 1.10 10.96 -17.14
CA ASP A 225 2.06 9.94 -17.54
C ASP A 225 2.56 9.15 -16.31
N GLU A 226 2.85 9.85 -15.22
CA GLU A 226 3.25 9.23 -13.95
C GLU A 226 2.10 8.42 -13.33
N GLN A 227 0.86 8.94 -13.40
CA GLN A 227 -0.33 8.21 -13.00
C GLN A 227 -0.50 6.93 -13.83
N GLY A 228 -0.28 6.99 -15.14
CA GLY A 228 -0.31 5.82 -16.02
C GLY A 228 0.73 4.77 -15.63
N PHE A 229 1.95 5.21 -15.31
CA PHE A 229 3.01 4.33 -14.83
C PHE A 229 2.66 3.68 -13.48
N LEU A 230 2.29 4.47 -12.48
CA LEU A 230 1.93 3.95 -11.16
C LEU A 230 0.67 3.06 -11.20
N GLN A 231 -0.29 3.37 -12.07
CA GLN A 231 -1.45 2.51 -12.33
C GLN A 231 -0.98 1.14 -12.86
N SER A 232 -0.04 1.12 -13.81
CA SER A 232 0.46 -0.14 -14.40
C SER A 232 1.18 -1.01 -13.37
N VAL A 233 1.90 -0.41 -12.43
CA VAL A 233 2.60 -1.11 -11.34
C VAL A 233 1.61 -1.61 -10.28
N LEU A 234 0.75 -0.72 -9.78
CA LEU A 234 -0.14 -1.01 -8.64
C LEU A 234 -1.31 -1.93 -9.00
N ALA A 235 -1.67 -2.04 -10.29
CA ALA A 235 -2.68 -2.97 -10.78
C ALA A 235 -2.21 -4.43 -10.74
N VAL A 236 -0.89 -4.67 -10.74
CA VAL A 236 -0.32 -6.01 -10.62
C VAL A 236 -0.40 -6.47 -9.16
N PRO A 237 -0.79 -7.75 -8.88
CA PRO A 237 -0.80 -8.29 -7.53
C PRO A 237 0.55 -8.08 -6.81
N TYR A 238 0.51 -7.73 -5.52
CA TYR A 238 1.70 -7.31 -4.76
C TYR A 238 2.86 -8.30 -4.84
N GLU A 239 2.55 -9.58 -4.81
CA GLU A 239 3.47 -10.71 -4.82
C GLU A 239 4.24 -10.84 -6.14
N GLN A 240 3.69 -10.27 -7.21
CA GLN A 240 4.20 -10.37 -8.58
C GLN A 240 4.71 -9.03 -9.13
N ARG A 241 4.27 -7.90 -8.57
CA ARG A 241 4.64 -6.58 -9.07
C ARG A 241 6.08 -6.25 -8.76
N ASP A 242 6.65 -5.40 -9.60
CA ASP A 242 7.93 -4.73 -9.38
C ASP A 242 7.66 -3.40 -8.68
N PRO A 243 7.77 -3.31 -7.33
CA PRO A 243 7.36 -2.13 -6.61
C PRO A 243 8.32 -0.97 -6.83
N VAL A 244 7.75 0.23 -6.89
CA VAL A 244 8.45 1.51 -6.92
C VAL A 244 8.33 2.15 -5.56
N TYR A 245 9.47 2.56 -4.99
CA TYR A 245 9.55 3.17 -3.68
C TYR A 245 10.00 4.61 -3.74
N ILE A 246 9.39 5.42 -2.88
CA ILE A 246 9.78 6.79 -2.58
C ILE A 246 10.79 6.77 -1.45
N LEU A 247 11.92 7.46 -1.67
CA LEU A 247 12.90 7.77 -0.64
C LEU A 247 12.53 9.12 -0.02
N GLU A 248 12.42 9.17 1.29
CA GLU A 248 11.93 10.35 2.01
C GLU A 248 12.91 10.79 3.09
N GLN A 249 12.98 12.09 3.35
CA GLN A 249 13.53 12.68 4.57
C GLN A 249 12.38 13.31 5.34
N GLY A 250 11.93 12.66 6.42
CA GLY A 250 10.62 12.95 7.00
C GLY A 250 9.52 12.69 5.95
N GLU A 251 8.87 13.75 5.46
CA GLU A 251 7.85 13.67 4.38
C GLU A 251 8.35 14.25 3.04
N ALA A 252 9.58 14.75 2.97
CA ALA A 252 10.12 15.33 1.75
C ALA A 252 10.71 14.26 0.82
N ILE A 253 10.27 14.23 -0.44
CA ILE A 253 10.83 13.33 -1.46
C ILE A 253 12.31 13.65 -1.72
N CYS A 254 13.13 12.59 -1.69
CA CYS A 254 14.57 12.62 -1.96
C CYS A 254 14.91 11.96 -3.29
N GLY A 255 14.12 10.99 -3.72
CA GLY A 255 14.36 10.19 -4.91
C GLY A 255 13.41 8.99 -5.01
N LEU A 256 13.61 8.17 -6.04
CA LEU A 256 12.95 6.88 -6.18
C LEU A 256 13.97 5.76 -6.26
N ALA A 257 13.54 4.58 -5.82
CA ALA A 257 14.22 3.32 -6.09
C ALA A 257 13.17 2.22 -6.26
N GLY A 258 13.46 1.20 -7.04
CA GLY A 258 12.50 0.14 -7.27
C GLY A 258 13.11 -1.03 -7.98
N PHE A 259 12.26 -2.03 -8.20
CA PHE A 259 12.61 -3.18 -9.02
C PHE A 259 12.08 -2.97 -10.44
N HIS A 260 12.69 -3.66 -11.40
CA HIS A 260 12.16 -3.81 -12.74
C HIS A 260 12.74 -5.08 -13.38
N PHE A 261 12.07 -5.55 -14.43
CA PHE A 261 12.45 -6.75 -15.17
C PHE A 261 12.61 -7.99 -14.28
N SER A 262 11.77 -8.14 -13.25
CA SER A 262 11.79 -9.36 -12.45
C SER A 262 11.40 -10.58 -13.26
N ASP A 263 12.12 -11.67 -13.01
CA ASP A 263 11.98 -12.95 -13.68
C ASP A 263 11.87 -14.02 -12.60
N ALA A 264 10.63 -14.29 -12.19
CA ALA A 264 10.31 -15.21 -11.11
C ALA A 264 10.81 -16.65 -11.35
N PRO A 265 10.69 -17.23 -12.56
CA PRO A 265 11.27 -18.54 -12.85
C PRO A 265 12.77 -18.63 -12.57
N ASN A 266 13.54 -17.58 -12.94
CA ASN A 266 14.98 -17.54 -12.70
C ASN A 266 15.37 -16.90 -11.35
N ARG A 267 14.38 -16.43 -10.57
CA ARG A 267 14.57 -15.72 -9.30
C ARG A 267 15.59 -14.60 -9.42
N ARG A 268 15.44 -13.75 -10.44
CA ARG A 268 16.29 -12.58 -10.64
C ARG A 268 15.48 -11.31 -10.79
N THR A 269 16.09 -10.18 -10.43
CA THR A 269 15.50 -8.85 -10.55
C THR A 269 16.58 -7.80 -10.80
N GLU A 270 16.20 -6.61 -11.25
CA GLU A 270 17.07 -5.45 -11.42
C GLU A 270 16.61 -4.31 -10.51
N ILE A 271 17.55 -3.60 -9.89
CA ILE A 271 17.26 -2.40 -9.11
C ILE A 271 17.64 -1.16 -9.91
N GLY A 272 16.65 -0.26 -10.06
CA GLY A 272 16.83 1.09 -10.59
C GLY A 272 16.64 2.14 -9.50
N TYR A 273 17.31 3.29 -9.61
CA TYR A 273 17.15 4.39 -8.67
C TYR A 273 17.57 5.73 -9.26
N TRP A 274 17.05 6.81 -8.67
CA TRP A 274 17.55 8.16 -8.84
C TRP A 274 17.41 8.97 -7.55
N LEU A 275 18.23 10.00 -7.42
CA LEU A 275 18.26 10.86 -6.25
C LEU A 275 18.38 12.32 -6.68
N LEU A 276 17.56 13.17 -6.07
CA LEU A 276 17.60 14.61 -6.27
C LEU A 276 18.97 15.18 -5.86
N PRO A 277 19.48 16.20 -6.57
CA PRO A 277 20.81 16.77 -6.33
C PRO A 277 21.11 17.11 -4.87
N ALA A 278 20.15 17.70 -4.15
CA ALA A 278 20.28 18.15 -2.77
C ALA A 278 20.55 17.02 -1.74
N TYR A 279 20.38 15.76 -2.13
CA TYR A 279 20.53 14.60 -1.25
C TYR A 279 21.73 13.72 -1.60
N ARG A 280 22.48 14.06 -2.66
CA ARG A 280 23.65 13.29 -3.11
C ARG A 280 24.80 13.37 -2.11
N GLY A 281 25.69 12.37 -2.16
CA GLY A 281 26.86 12.29 -1.28
C GLY A 281 26.58 11.85 0.15
N LYS A 282 25.31 11.65 0.54
CA LYS A 282 24.89 11.27 1.90
C LYS A 282 24.79 9.76 2.15
N GLY A 283 25.14 8.93 1.18
CA GLY A 283 25.05 7.46 1.30
C GLY A 283 23.63 6.88 1.22
N ILE A 284 22.61 7.71 0.94
CA ILE A 284 21.19 7.31 0.87
C ILE A 284 20.99 6.15 -0.08
N VAL A 285 21.41 6.28 -1.34
CA VAL A 285 21.23 5.22 -2.36
C VAL A 285 21.94 3.93 -1.98
N THR A 286 23.15 3.98 -1.40
CA THR A 286 23.86 2.77 -0.97
C THR A 286 23.10 2.02 0.12
N ASN A 287 22.49 2.74 1.05
CA ASN A 287 21.67 2.17 2.11
C ASN A 287 20.31 1.66 1.58
N THR A 288 19.68 2.41 0.67
CA THR A 288 18.49 1.97 -0.06
C THR A 288 18.73 0.67 -0.81
N VAL A 289 19.80 0.57 -1.61
CA VAL A 289 20.12 -0.65 -2.37
C VAL A 289 20.41 -1.81 -1.43
N ARG A 290 21.11 -1.59 -0.31
CA ARG A 290 21.29 -2.62 0.73
C ARG A 290 19.95 -3.13 1.26
N TYR A 291 19.05 -2.21 1.62
CA TYR A 291 17.70 -2.53 2.09
C TYR A 291 16.92 -3.34 1.05
N LEU A 292 16.88 -2.87 -0.20
CA LEU A 292 16.18 -3.55 -1.29
C LEU A 292 16.77 -4.94 -1.60
N CYS A 293 18.09 -5.11 -1.50
CA CYS A 293 18.71 -6.43 -1.64
C CYS A 293 18.27 -7.40 -0.55
N GLN A 294 18.25 -6.96 0.70
CA GLN A 294 17.79 -7.76 1.83
C GLN A 294 16.29 -8.09 1.68
N TRP A 295 15.48 -7.12 1.27
CA TRP A 295 14.05 -7.31 1.02
C TRP A 295 13.82 -8.33 -0.10
N ALA A 296 14.49 -8.20 -1.25
CA ALA A 296 14.31 -9.10 -2.38
C ALA A 296 14.68 -10.56 -2.03
N VAL A 297 15.73 -10.75 -1.23
CA VAL A 297 16.11 -12.08 -0.73
C VAL A 297 15.10 -12.63 0.29
N ARG A 298 14.62 -11.81 1.23
CA ARG A 298 13.74 -12.24 2.33
C ARG A 298 12.29 -12.43 1.89
N GLU A 299 11.75 -11.44 1.20
CA GLU A 299 10.32 -11.32 0.89
C GLU A 299 9.95 -11.90 -0.48
N ARG A 300 10.93 -12.05 -1.39
CA ARG A 300 10.71 -12.60 -2.74
C ARG A 300 11.60 -13.79 -3.07
N ASN A 301 12.48 -14.19 -2.16
CA ASN A 301 13.43 -15.30 -2.35
C ASN A 301 14.24 -15.18 -3.66
N MET A 302 14.58 -13.95 -4.06
CA MET A 302 15.40 -13.70 -5.23
C MET A 302 16.80 -14.25 -5.02
N ASN A 303 17.32 -14.97 -6.02
CA ASN A 303 18.67 -15.52 -6.02
C ASN A 303 19.71 -14.52 -6.54
N ARG A 304 19.32 -13.68 -7.51
CA ARG A 304 20.22 -12.77 -8.22
C ARG A 304 19.62 -11.38 -8.32
N ILE A 305 20.41 -10.37 -8.01
CA ILE A 305 20.01 -8.95 -8.12
C ILE A 305 21.02 -8.23 -8.99
N GLN A 306 20.53 -7.50 -9.98
CA GLN A 306 21.35 -6.77 -10.94
C GLN A 306 21.21 -5.26 -10.76
N ILE A 307 22.26 -4.53 -11.10
CA ILE A 307 22.23 -3.08 -11.31
C ILE A 307 23.01 -2.78 -12.60
N ARG A 308 22.39 -1.98 -13.48
CA ARG A 308 23.01 -1.47 -14.70
C ARG A 308 23.37 0.00 -14.52
N CYS A 309 24.55 0.39 -14.96
CA CYS A 309 25.02 1.78 -14.86
C CYS A 309 25.78 2.17 -16.11
N ALA A 310 25.43 3.29 -16.74
CA ALA A 310 26.29 3.91 -17.75
C ALA A 310 27.72 4.06 -17.20
N VAL A 311 28.74 3.73 -18.01
CA VAL A 311 30.15 3.72 -17.58
C VAL A 311 30.59 5.09 -17.03
N GLY A 312 30.12 6.17 -17.64
CA GLY A 312 30.41 7.55 -17.20
C GLY A 312 29.71 7.98 -15.92
N ASN A 313 28.70 7.25 -15.45
CA ASN A 313 27.99 7.57 -14.21
C ASN A 313 28.78 7.04 -12.99
N ILE A 314 29.89 7.69 -12.68
CA ILE A 314 30.81 7.31 -11.60
C ILE A 314 30.09 7.16 -10.24
N PRO A 315 29.18 8.07 -9.83
CA PRO A 315 28.44 7.92 -8.58
C PRO A 315 27.59 6.64 -8.54
N SER A 316 26.85 6.32 -9.62
CA SER A 316 26.02 5.11 -9.70
C SER A 316 26.88 3.85 -9.67
N ASN A 317 27.98 3.81 -10.44
CA ASN A 317 28.93 2.68 -10.43
C ASN A 317 29.59 2.44 -9.06
N ALA A 318 29.72 3.46 -8.22
CA ALA A 318 30.29 3.32 -6.88
C ALA A 318 29.36 2.59 -5.90
N VAL A 319 28.04 2.61 -6.12
CA VAL A 319 27.05 1.93 -5.26
C VAL A 319 27.22 0.40 -5.26
N PRO A 320 27.13 -0.31 -6.41
CA PRO A 320 27.31 -1.76 -6.44
C PRO A 320 28.69 -2.17 -5.92
N LYS A 321 29.75 -1.41 -6.25
CA LYS A 321 31.12 -1.65 -5.76
C LYS A 321 31.22 -1.63 -4.23
N ARG A 322 30.63 -0.61 -3.57
CA ARG A 322 30.63 -0.52 -2.09
C ARG A 322 29.87 -1.66 -1.42
N LEU A 323 28.85 -2.20 -2.10
CA LEU A 323 28.04 -3.30 -1.59
C LEU A 323 28.62 -4.68 -1.92
N GLY A 324 29.73 -4.74 -2.67
CA GLY A 324 30.38 -5.99 -3.03
C GLY A 324 29.70 -6.73 -4.18
N PHE A 325 28.97 -6.04 -5.04
CA PHE A 325 28.51 -6.61 -6.31
C PHE A 325 29.71 -6.90 -7.21
N THR A 326 29.59 -7.95 -8.02
CA THR A 326 30.57 -8.32 -9.04
C THR A 326 30.25 -7.60 -10.35
N LEU A 327 31.26 -6.98 -10.98
CA LEU A 327 31.15 -6.50 -12.37
C LEU A 327 31.27 -7.71 -13.29
N GLU A 328 30.22 -8.03 -14.03
CA GLU A 328 30.20 -9.19 -14.92
C GLU A 328 30.59 -8.84 -16.36
N GLY A 329 30.37 -7.58 -16.75
CA GLY A 329 30.76 -7.09 -18.07
C GLY A 329 30.28 -5.68 -18.34
N THR A 330 30.62 -5.20 -19.53
CA THR A 330 30.19 -3.92 -20.06
C THR A 330 29.48 -4.15 -21.39
N GLU A 331 28.20 -3.83 -21.44
CA GLU A 331 27.44 -3.79 -22.68
C GLU A 331 27.92 -2.60 -23.50
N ARG A 332 28.32 -2.85 -24.75
CA ARG A 332 28.72 -1.79 -25.69
C ARG A 332 27.45 -1.12 -26.19
N GLU A 333 27.38 0.22 -26.11
CA GLU A 333 26.23 1.00 -26.59
C GLU A 333 24.88 0.49 -26.02
N GLY A 334 24.89 0.08 -24.75
CA GLY A 334 23.77 -0.60 -24.09
C GLY A 334 22.57 0.28 -23.74
N GLU A 335 22.72 1.61 -23.80
CA GLU A 335 21.65 2.57 -23.51
C GLU A 335 21.76 3.82 -24.38
N LEU A 336 20.62 4.28 -24.92
CA LEU A 336 20.50 5.53 -25.66
C LEU A 336 20.11 6.64 -24.67
N LEU A 337 20.95 7.66 -24.54
CA LEU A 337 20.66 8.82 -23.69
C LEU A 337 19.80 9.87 -24.43
N THR A 338 19.23 10.80 -23.65
CA THR A 338 18.44 11.94 -24.17
C THR A 338 19.24 12.84 -25.11
N SER A 339 20.58 12.84 -25.00
CA SER A 339 21.49 13.53 -25.91
C SER A 339 21.50 12.94 -27.34
N GLY A 340 20.95 11.74 -27.55
CA GLY A 340 21.03 10.99 -28.80
C GLY A 340 22.28 10.12 -28.94
N GLU A 341 23.14 10.10 -27.92
CA GLU A 341 24.34 9.27 -27.89
C GLU A 341 24.08 7.93 -27.21
N TYR A 342 24.64 6.86 -27.78
CA TYR A 342 24.69 5.56 -27.12
C TYR A 342 25.87 5.52 -26.14
N VAL A 343 25.64 4.99 -24.94
CA VAL A 343 26.67 4.81 -23.92
C VAL A 343 26.88 3.35 -23.56
N ASN A 344 28.12 3.02 -23.21
CA ASN A 344 28.42 1.71 -22.64
C ASN A 344 27.82 1.59 -21.24
N VAL A 345 27.33 0.39 -20.88
CA VAL A 345 26.64 0.12 -19.62
C VAL A 345 27.35 -1.00 -18.88
N ASN A 346 27.84 -0.72 -17.68
CA ASN A 346 28.35 -1.75 -16.77
C ASN A 346 27.21 -2.52 -16.14
N VAL A 347 27.32 -3.85 -16.15
CA VAL A 347 26.35 -4.77 -15.54
C VAL A 347 26.97 -5.37 -14.28
N TYR A 348 26.40 -5.02 -13.14
CA TYR A 348 26.80 -5.55 -11.84
C TYR A 348 25.76 -6.52 -11.32
N SER A 349 26.20 -7.54 -10.59
CA SER A 349 25.31 -8.48 -9.94
C SER A 349 25.74 -8.83 -8.52
N ILE A 350 24.78 -9.24 -7.70
CA ILE A 350 25.04 -9.88 -6.42
C ILE A 350 24.09 -11.06 -6.24
N LEU A 351 24.57 -12.11 -5.58
CA LEU A 351 23.83 -13.33 -5.30
C LEU A 351 23.29 -13.34 -3.87
N LYS A 352 22.18 -14.06 -3.67
CA LYS A 352 21.56 -14.29 -2.37
C LYS A 352 22.58 -14.72 -1.30
N LYS A 353 23.44 -15.68 -1.63
CA LYS A 353 24.48 -16.19 -0.71
C LYS A 353 25.48 -15.12 -0.24
N GLU A 354 25.71 -14.07 -1.04
CA GLU A 354 26.62 -12.98 -0.72
C GLU A 354 25.93 -11.94 0.17
N ILE A 355 24.65 -11.66 -0.11
CA ILE A 355 23.79 -10.82 0.74
C ILE A 355 23.63 -11.43 2.13
N GLU A 356 23.40 -12.74 2.22
CA GLU A 356 23.27 -13.46 3.50
C GLU A 356 24.54 -13.38 4.36
N GLN A 357 25.71 -13.15 3.75
CA GLN A 357 26.97 -12.95 4.48
C GLN A 357 27.12 -11.53 5.06
N TRP A 358 26.38 -10.53 4.56
CA TRP A 358 26.40 -9.19 5.16
C TRP A 358 25.99 -9.24 6.64
N ASN A 359 25.00 -10.06 6.97
CA ASN A 359 24.46 -10.18 8.32
C ASN A 359 25.40 -10.91 9.29
N ARG A 360 26.39 -11.67 8.77
CA ARG A 360 27.37 -12.40 9.59
C ARG A 360 28.57 -11.55 10.02
N LYS A 361 28.79 -10.39 9.38
CA LYS A 361 29.87 -9.47 9.71
C LYS A 361 29.46 -8.36 10.68
N SER A 362 28.19 -8.32 11.08
CA SER A 362 27.61 -7.32 11.98
C SER A 362 27.29 -7.88 13.39
N ASN A 363 27.54 -9.17 13.61
CA ASN A 363 27.63 -9.83 14.92
C ASN A 363 29.09 -10.16 15.19
#